data_AF-A0A7K4YV72-F1
#
_entry.id   AF-A0A7K4YV72-F1
#
_cell.length_a   1.000
_cell.length_b   1.000
_cell.length_c   1.000
_cell.angle_alpha   90.00
_cell.angle_beta   90.00
_cell.angle_gamma   90.00
#
_symmetry.space_group_name_H-M   'P 1'
#
loop_
_entity.id
_entity.type
_entity.pdbx_description
1 polymer ?
#
loop_
_entity_poly.entity_id
_entity_poly.type
_entity_poly.pdbx_seq_one_letter_code
_entity_poly.pdbx_strand_id
1 'polypeptide(L)'
;RGASYFKRLKKFSFFFPFLADARDVEQLSKNNITHILSIHDSARPMLEGVKYLCIPAADSPSQNLARHFRESIKFIHECRLRGEGCLVHCLAGVSRSVTLVVAYIMTITDFGWEDALSVVRAARSCANPNMGFQRQLQDFEKHDVDQFRQWLKEEYGENSSQDLQEAKNLLSKYKEQAELQQSTGGRQWNNNFSSVPSLSYSNYTTET
;
A
#
# COMPACT_ATOMS: atom_id res chain seq x y z
N ARG A 1 5.69 -26.58 2.48
CA ARG A 1 5.94 -25.86 1.21
C ARG A 1 5.12 -24.57 1.25
N GLY A 2 5.64 -23.53 1.91
CA GLY A 2 4.94 -22.26 2.11
C GLY A 2 5.19 -21.34 0.92
N ALA A 3 4.11 -20.86 0.28
CA ALA A 3 4.20 -19.88 -0.78
C ALA A 3 4.79 -18.58 -0.21
N SER A 4 5.96 -18.18 -0.69
CA SER A 4 6.60 -16.92 -0.31
C SER A 4 5.80 -15.75 -0.89
N TYR A 5 5.12 -14.99 -0.02
CA TYR A 5 4.33 -13.80 -0.39
C TYR A 5 5.18 -12.53 -0.54
N PHE A 6 6.52 -12.67 -0.59
CA PHE A 6 7.44 -11.57 -0.85
C PHE A 6 7.54 -11.28 -2.35
N LYS A 7 6.57 -10.54 -2.91
CA LYS A 7 6.75 -9.90 -4.22
C LYS A 7 7.60 -8.65 -4.05
N ARG A 8 8.88 -8.79 -4.41
CA ARG A 8 9.89 -7.73 -4.36
C ARG A 8 9.70 -6.76 -5.53
N LEU A 9 9.41 -5.49 -5.24
CA LEU A 9 9.79 -4.39 -6.14
C LEU A 9 11.27 -4.16 -5.94
N LYS A 10 12.10 -4.78 -6.79
CA LYS A 10 13.57 -4.86 -6.63
C LYS A 10 14.31 -3.52 -6.55
N LYS A 11 13.65 -2.37 -6.65
CA LYS A 11 14.33 -1.07 -6.67
C LYS A 11 13.69 0.07 -5.83
N PHE A 12 12.50 -0.12 -5.25
CA PHE A 12 11.85 0.89 -4.40
C PHE A 12 11.99 0.71 -2.88
N SER A 13 12.61 -0.38 -2.40
CA SER A 13 12.74 -0.67 -0.95
C SER A 13 11.42 -0.57 -0.15
N PHE A 14 10.28 -0.97 -0.74
CA PHE A 14 9.02 -1.16 -0.01
C PHE A 14 8.60 -2.62 0.01
N PHE A 15 8.25 -3.06 1.21
CA PHE A 15 7.65 -4.36 1.44
C PHE A 15 6.19 -4.16 1.82
N PHE A 16 5.31 -4.91 1.16
CA PHE A 16 3.92 -5.09 1.56
C PHE A 16 3.68 -6.53 1.97
N PRO A 17 3.84 -6.87 3.24
CA PRO A 17 3.51 -8.18 3.73
C PRO A 17 2.27 -8.14 4.64
N PHE A 18 1.75 -9.33 4.90
CA PHE A 18 0.76 -9.58 5.95
C PHE A 18 1.44 -9.37 7.32
N LEU A 19 0.68 -9.16 8.40
CA LEU A 19 1.27 -8.94 9.75
C LEU A 19 2.27 -10.04 10.18
N ALA A 20 2.16 -11.25 9.63
CA ALA A 20 3.10 -12.34 9.89
C ALA A 20 4.53 -12.05 9.42
N ASP A 21 4.75 -11.36 8.31
CA ASP A 21 6.11 -11.17 7.78
C ASP A 21 6.85 -10.00 8.45
N ALA A 22 6.16 -9.17 9.25
CA ALA A 22 6.78 -8.14 10.08
C ALA A 22 7.52 -8.70 11.31
N ARG A 23 7.39 -10.00 11.59
CA ARG A 23 8.05 -10.71 12.70
C ARG A 23 9.10 -11.72 12.25
N ASP A 24 9.25 -11.93 10.94
CA ASP A 24 10.20 -12.88 10.39
C ASP A 24 11.59 -12.23 10.26
N VAL A 25 12.40 -12.41 11.29
CA VAL A 25 13.75 -11.82 11.37
C VAL A 25 14.64 -12.25 10.19
N GLU A 26 14.46 -13.46 9.67
CA GLU A 26 15.24 -13.97 8.54
C GLU A 26 14.87 -13.22 7.25
N GLN A 27 13.57 -13.03 7.00
CA GLN A 27 13.08 -12.21 5.88
C GLN A 27 13.55 -10.75 6.00
N LEU A 28 13.45 -10.16 7.20
CA LEU A 28 13.84 -8.77 7.43
C LEU A 28 15.33 -8.57 7.14
N SER A 29 16.19 -9.45 7.67
CA SER A 29 17.63 -9.43 7.44
C SER A 29 17.98 -9.63 5.96
N LYS A 30 17.42 -10.66 5.31
CA LYS A 30 17.65 -10.96 3.89
C LYS A 30 17.28 -9.81 2.95
N ASN A 31 16.36 -8.95 3.37
CA ASN A 31 15.87 -7.83 2.59
C ASN A 31 16.41 -6.46 3.06
N ASN A 32 17.39 -6.45 3.98
CA ASN A 32 17.99 -5.25 4.55
C ASN A 32 16.94 -4.29 5.15
N ILE A 33 15.93 -4.84 5.83
CA ILE A 33 14.90 -4.04 6.49
C ILE A 33 15.43 -3.51 7.81
N THR A 34 15.55 -2.19 7.89
CA THR A 34 15.96 -1.48 9.11
C THR A 34 14.86 -0.56 9.64
N HIS A 35 13.83 -0.29 8.83
CA HIS A 35 12.69 0.56 9.18
C HIS A 35 11.36 -0.18 9.01
N ILE A 36 10.47 -0.05 9.98
CA ILE A 36 9.11 -0.58 9.92
C ILE A 36 8.09 0.51 10.24
N LEU A 37 7.23 0.82 9.26
CA LEU A 37 6.01 1.58 9.46
C LEU A 37 4.85 0.59 9.71
N SER A 38 4.39 0.57 10.95
CA SER A 38 3.31 -0.30 11.41
C SER A 38 2.02 0.49 11.57
N ILE A 39 0.98 0.15 10.81
CA ILE A 39 -0.33 0.82 10.87
C ILE A 39 -1.48 -0.17 11.11
N HIS A 40 -1.82 -0.36 12.38
CA HIS A 40 -2.96 -1.15 12.83
C HIS A 40 -3.35 -0.78 14.26
N ASP A 41 -4.48 -1.28 14.75
CA ASP A 41 -5.13 -0.90 16.02
C ASP A 41 -4.23 -1.02 17.26
N SER A 42 -3.22 -1.88 17.20
CA SER A 42 -2.28 -2.19 18.29
C SER A 42 -0.81 -2.03 17.89
N ALA A 43 -0.54 -1.17 16.91
CA ALA A 43 0.81 -0.93 16.38
C ALA A 43 1.77 -0.51 17.51
N ARG A 44 2.88 -1.25 17.63
CA ARG A 44 3.94 -1.00 18.61
C ARG A 44 5.26 -1.59 18.11
N PRO A 45 6.41 -1.06 18.55
CA PRO A 45 7.72 -1.67 18.27
C PRO A 45 7.75 -3.12 18.75
N MET A 46 8.38 -4.00 17.96
CA MET A 46 8.39 -5.45 18.22
C MET A 46 9.78 -6.08 18.23
N LEU A 47 10.72 -5.51 17.47
CA LEU A 47 12.06 -6.07 17.28
C LEU A 47 13.11 -5.03 17.69
N GLU A 48 14.20 -5.49 18.29
CA GLU A 48 15.37 -4.65 18.55
C GLU A 48 16.15 -4.40 17.26
N GLY A 49 16.89 -3.29 17.20
CA GLY A 49 17.71 -2.93 16.05
C GLY A 49 16.93 -2.42 14.82
N VAL A 50 15.60 -2.31 14.92
CA VAL A 50 14.73 -1.78 13.88
C VAL A 50 14.12 -0.45 14.33
N LYS A 51 14.12 0.54 13.44
CA LYS A 51 13.45 1.82 13.67
C LYS A 51 11.97 1.71 13.32
N TYR A 52 11.09 2.20 14.19
CA TYR A 52 9.65 2.08 14.02
C TYR A 52 8.95 3.44 13.89
N LEU A 53 7.97 3.48 12.99
CA LEU A 53 6.86 4.43 13.04
C LEU A 53 5.57 3.64 13.27
N CYS A 54 4.93 3.83 14.42
CA CYS A 54 3.72 3.10 14.80
C CYS A 54 2.52 4.03 14.80
N ILE A 55 1.53 3.74 13.94
CA ILE A 55 0.31 4.52 13.80
C ILE A 55 -0.89 3.65 14.19
N PRO A 56 -1.46 3.85 15.39
CA PRO A 56 -2.71 3.20 15.79
C PRO A 56 -3.87 3.70 14.92
N ALA A 57 -4.38 2.84 14.04
CA ALA A 57 -5.47 3.19 13.13
C ALA A 57 -6.31 1.97 12.74
N ALA A 58 -7.64 2.16 12.76
CA ALA A 58 -8.62 1.16 12.33
C ALA A 58 -8.74 1.13 10.79
N ASP A 59 -9.13 -0.02 10.22
CA ASP A 59 -9.46 -0.13 8.78
C ASP A 59 -10.92 0.29 8.52
N SER A 60 -11.26 1.50 8.90
CA SER A 60 -12.61 2.05 8.74
C SER A 60 -12.59 3.19 7.72
N PRO A 61 -13.63 3.34 6.88
CA PRO A 61 -13.78 4.53 6.03
C PRO A 61 -13.84 5.86 6.80
N SER A 62 -14.18 5.83 8.10
CA SER A 62 -14.18 7.01 8.97
C SER A 62 -12.82 7.35 9.59
N GLN A 63 -11.83 6.44 9.50
CA GLN A 63 -10.49 6.69 10.03
C GLN A 63 -9.78 7.73 9.16
N ASN A 64 -9.29 8.83 9.77
CA ASN A 64 -8.48 9.81 9.06
C ASN A 64 -7.01 9.34 8.99
N LEU A 65 -6.56 8.94 7.80
CA LEU A 65 -5.16 8.60 7.51
C LEU A 65 -4.40 9.77 6.88
N ALA A 66 -5.07 10.72 6.23
CA ALA A 66 -4.44 11.88 5.61
C ALA A 66 -3.57 12.68 6.60
N ARG A 67 -4.02 12.80 7.87
CA ARG A 67 -3.22 13.45 8.93
C ARG A 67 -1.86 12.80 9.19
N HIS A 68 -1.68 11.54 8.80
CA HIS A 68 -0.46 10.77 8.98
C HIS A 68 0.42 10.73 7.72
N PHE A 69 -0.01 11.34 6.60
CA PHE A 69 0.74 11.28 5.35
C PHE A 69 2.11 11.92 5.48
N ARG A 70 2.22 13.09 6.11
CA ARG A 70 3.50 13.82 6.21
C ARG A 70 4.57 13.03 6.98
N GLU A 71 4.23 12.53 8.16
CA GLU A 71 5.16 11.72 8.96
C GLU A 71 5.51 10.38 8.28
N SER A 72 4.53 9.75 7.62
CA SER A 72 4.74 8.49 6.90
C SER A 72 5.67 8.68 5.70
N ILE A 73 5.43 9.72 4.91
CA ILE A 73 6.24 10.08 3.74
C ILE A 73 7.66 10.39 4.18
N LYS A 74 7.84 11.22 5.22
CA LYS A 74 9.16 11.54 5.78
C LYS A 74 9.91 10.29 6.21
N PHE A 75 9.29 9.45 7.05
CA PHE A 75 9.91 8.23 7.58
C PHE A 75 10.39 7.29 6.47
N ILE A 76 9.51 7.11 5.48
CA ILE A 76 9.79 6.31 4.28
C ILE A 76 10.94 6.92 3.47
N HIS A 77 10.88 8.22 3.19
CA HIS A 77 11.81 8.90 2.29
C HIS A 77 13.23 8.91 2.86
N GLU A 78 13.37 9.26 4.15
CA GLU A 78 14.67 9.25 4.83
C GLU A 78 15.30 7.86 4.86
N CYS A 79 14.50 6.80 5.06
CA CYS A 79 15.00 5.42 4.96
C CYS A 79 15.55 5.13 3.56
N ARG A 80 14.83 5.54 2.51
CA ARG A 80 15.26 5.30 1.13
C ARG A 80 16.51 6.08 0.75
N LEU A 81 16.63 7.34 1.18
CA LEU A 81 17.81 8.16 0.92
C LEU A 81 19.09 7.58 1.56
N ARG A 82 18.94 6.86 2.68
CA ARG A 82 20.06 6.13 3.32
C ARG A 82 20.42 4.80 2.63
N GLY A 83 19.70 4.40 1.57
CA GLY A 83 19.88 3.09 0.94
C GLY A 83 19.39 1.92 1.81
N GLU A 84 18.54 2.20 2.79
CA GLU A 84 18.01 1.23 3.75
C GLU A 84 16.64 0.69 3.30
N GLY A 85 16.23 -0.47 3.83
CA GLY A 85 14.92 -1.08 3.55
C GLY A 85 13.83 -0.61 4.50
N CYS A 86 12.69 -0.17 3.94
CA CYS A 86 11.49 0.21 4.69
C CYS A 86 10.34 -0.77 4.45
N LEU A 87 9.79 -1.33 5.52
CA LEU A 87 8.61 -2.18 5.49
C LEU A 87 7.38 -1.38 5.95
N VAL A 88 6.32 -1.33 5.13
CA VAL A 88 5.06 -0.67 5.48
C VAL A 88 3.96 -1.72 5.57
N HIS A 89 3.44 -1.99 6.76
CA HIS A 89 2.47 -3.07 6.97
C HIS A 89 1.25 -2.63 7.80
N CYS A 90 0.14 -3.32 7.55
CA CYS A 90 -1.04 -3.30 8.41
C CYS A 90 -1.40 -4.73 8.82
N LEU A 91 -2.68 -5.01 9.10
CA LEU A 91 -3.11 -6.38 9.40
C LEU A 91 -3.07 -7.29 8.15
N ALA A 92 -3.76 -6.89 7.08
CA ALA A 92 -3.90 -7.68 5.85
C ALA A 92 -2.95 -7.26 4.70
N GLY A 93 -2.33 -6.09 4.80
CA GLY A 93 -1.55 -5.50 3.72
C GLY A 93 -2.39 -5.16 2.48
N VAL A 94 -3.66 -4.76 2.67
CA VAL A 94 -4.63 -4.50 1.58
C VAL A 94 -5.05 -3.04 1.51
N SER A 95 -5.32 -2.40 2.65
CA SER A 95 -5.97 -1.09 2.72
C SER A 95 -5.10 -0.03 3.41
N ARG A 96 -5.05 0.01 4.75
CA ARG A 96 -4.28 1.01 5.54
C ARG A 96 -2.84 1.26 5.06
N SER A 97 -2.01 0.22 4.97
CA SER A 97 -0.62 0.35 4.53
C SER A 97 -0.49 0.75 3.06
N VAL A 98 -1.40 0.26 2.22
CA VAL A 98 -1.48 0.65 0.80
C VAL A 98 -1.76 2.14 0.67
N THR A 99 -2.70 2.68 1.45
CA THR A 99 -3.01 4.12 1.42
C THR A 99 -1.78 4.98 1.68
N LEU A 100 -0.97 4.67 2.70
CA LEU A 100 0.24 5.45 3.00
C LEU A 100 1.29 5.37 1.90
N VAL A 101 1.47 4.19 1.30
CA VAL A 101 2.44 4.02 0.19
C VAL A 101 1.95 4.70 -1.09
N VAL A 102 0.64 4.69 -1.36
CA VAL A 102 0.08 5.44 -2.50
C VAL A 102 0.34 6.93 -2.32
N ALA A 103 0.06 7.50 -1.14
CA ALA A 103 0.37 8.90 -0.84
C ALA A 103 1.87 9.22 -1.01
N TYR A 104 2.75 8.30 -0.61
CA TYR A 104 4.18 8.42 -0.85
C TYR A 104 4.54 8.46 -2.34
N ILE A 105 4.05 7.50 -3.14
CA ILE A 105 4.32 7.44 -4.58
C ILE A 105 3.82 8.70 -5.28
N MET A 106 2.61 9.19 -4.94
CA MET A 106 2.06 10.43 -5.46
C MET A 106 2.97 11.64 -5.17
N THR A 107 3.67 11.63 -4.03
CA THR A 107 4.54 12.74 -3.60
C THR A 107 5.90 12.71 -4.29
N ILE A 108 6.45 11.53 -4.58
CA ILE A 108 7.75 11.40 -5.26
C ILE A 108 7.65 11.34 -6.79
N THR A 109 6.44 11.40 -7.34
CA THR A 109 6.16 11.36 -8.78
C THR A 109 5.15 12.43 -9.18
N ASP A 110 4.85 12.52 -10.47
CA ASP A 110 3.77 13.33 -11.04
C ASP A 110 2.42 12.57 -11.07
N PHE A 111 2.32 11.38 -10.45
CA PHE A 111 1.13 10.53 -10.54
C PHE A 111 -0.03 11.01 -9.68
N GLY A 112 -1.24 10.85 -10.21
CA GLY A 112 -2.48 10.84 -9.43
C GLY A 112 -2.65 9.55 -8.62
N TRP A 113 -3.67 9.50 -7.76
CA TRP A 113 -3.85 8.40 -6.82
C TRP A 113 -4.14 7.06 -7.51
N GLU A 114 -4.84 7.07 -8.65
CA GLU A 114 -5.16 5.85 -9.40
C GLU A 114 -3.93 5.22 -10.08
N ASP A 115 -3.08 6.04 -10.69
CA ASP A 115 -1.83 5.58 -11.28
C ASP A 115 -0.86 5.11 -10.18
N ALA A 116 -0.77 5.84 -9.06
CA ALA A 116 0.03 5.42 -7.91
C ALA A 116 -0.48 4.11 -7.29
N LEU A 117 -1.81 3.92 -7.17
CA LEU A 117 -2.39 2.66 -6.73
C LEU A 117 -2.13 1.53 -7.73
N SER A 118 -2.14 1.82 -9.03
CA SER A 118 -1.81 0.85 -10.09
C SER A 118 -0.35 0.39 -10.00
N VAL A 119 0.59 1.30 -9.69
CA VAL A 119 1.98 0.94 -9.37
C VAL A 119 2.05 -0.01 -8.17
N VAL A 120 1.29 0.26 -7.11
CA VAL A 120 1.23 -0.64 -5.95
C VAL A 120 0.65 -2.00 -6.35
N ARG A 121 -0.40 -2.04 -7.18
CA ARG A 121 -1.03 -3.29 -7.66
C ARG A 121 -0.11 -4.12 -8.55
N ALA A 122 0.79 -3.50 -9.31
CA ALA A 122 1.83 -4.19 -10.07
C ALA A 122 2.70 -5.09 -9.16
N ALA A 123 2.97 -4.63 -7.94
CA ALA A 123 3.70 -5.39 -6.93
C ALA A 123 2.79 -6.33 -6.13
N ARG A 124 1.59 -5.83 -5.77
CA ARG A 124 0.66 -6.49 -4.86
C ARG A 124 -0.76 -6.37 -5.39
N SER A 125 -1.16 -7.36 -6.18
CA SER A 125 -2.46 -7.38 -6.88
C SER A 125 -3.68 -7.29 -5.96
N CYS A 126 -3.57 -7.66 -4.68
CA CYS A 126 -4.64 -7.52 -3.69
C CYS A 126 -4.76 -6.12 -3.07
N ALA A 127 -3.93 -5.15 -3.47
CA ALA A 127 -3.99 -3.78 -2.98
C ALA A 127 -5.33 -3.11 -3.34
N ASN A 128 -6.09 -2.77 -2.30
CA ASN A 128 -7.42 -2.20 -2.43
C ASN A 128 -7.80 -1.40 -1.17
N PRO A 129 -7.41 -0.10 -1.09
CA PRO A 129 -7.86 0.79 -0.02
C PRO A 129 -9.37 0.80 0.09
N ASN A 130 -9.90 0.90 1.31
CA ASN A 130 -11.34 1.07 1.50
C ASN A 130 -11.82 2.40 0.87
N MET A 131 -13.13 2.53 0.65
CA MET A 131 -13.71 3.71 -0.03
C MET A 131 -13.51 5.05 0.70
N GLY A 132 -13.32 5.03 2.02
CA GLY A 132 -12.96 6.24 2.77
C GLY A 132 -11.53 6.68 2.49
N PHE A 133 -10.60 5.73 2.42
CA PHE A 133 -9.20 6.01 2.09
C PHE A 133 -8.99 6.40 0.63
N GLN A 134 -9.75 5.81 -0.30
CA GLN A 134 -9.72 6.26 -1.71
C GLN A 134 -10.18 7.71 -1.83
N ARG A 135 -11.24 8.12 -1.11
CA ARG A 135 -11.68 9.52 -1.06
C ARG A 135 -10.61 10.43 -0.46
N GLN A 136 -9.96 10.02 0.63
CA GLN A 136 -8.85 10.79 1.21
C GLN A 136 -7.66 10.94 0.24
N LEU A 137 -7.33 9.91 -0.55
CA LEU A 137 -6.29 10.00 -1.57
C LEU A 137 -6.69 10.92 -2.73
N GLN A 138 -7.96 10.88 -3.13
CA GLN A 138 -8.50 11.80 -4.14
C GLN A 138 -8.49 13.25 -3.64
N ASP A 139 -8.86 13.49 -2.38
CA ASP A 139 -8.80 14.81 -1.78
C ASP A 139 -7.36 15.31 -1.65
N PHE A 140 -6.43 14.42 -1.29
CA PHE A 140 -5.00 14.70 -1.25
C PHE A 140 -4.45 15.08 -2.64
N GLU A 141 -4.83 14.35 -3.70
CA GLU A 141 -4.47 14.72 -5.08
C GLU A 141 -4.94 16.12 -5.46
N LYS A 142 -6.18 16.48 -5.08
CA LYS A 142 -6.79 17.74 -5.49
C LYS A 142 -6.24 18.97 -4.76
N HIS A 143 -5.87 18.83 -3.50
CA HIS A 143 -5.65 20.00 -2.64
C HIS A 143 -4.23 20.07 -2.04
N ASP A 144 -3.57 18.93 -1.83
CA ASP A 144 -2.41 18.86 -0.95
C ASP A 144 -1.14 18.30 -1.62
N VAL A 145 -1.25 17.43 -2.62
CA VAL A 145 -0.10 16.69 -3.17
C VAL A 145 1.00 17.60 -3.70
N ASP A 146 0.65 18.73 -4.32
CA ASP A 146 1.64 19.69 -4.84
C ASP A 146 2.39 20.41 -3.73
N GLN A 147 1.72 20.71 -2.62
CA GLN A 147 2.37 21.25 -1.43
C GLN A 147 3.33 20.22 -0.82
N PHE A 148 2.96 18.94 -0.85
CA PHE A 148 3.82 17.85 -0.37
C PHE A 148 5.03 17.62 -1.29
N ARG A 149 4.86 17.69 -2.61
CA ARG A 149 5.95 17.63 -3.60
C ARG A 149 6.94 18.76 -3.38
N GLN A 150 6.43 19.99 -3.24
CA GLN A 150 7.25 21.17 -2.97
C GLN A 150 7.99 21.05 -1.64
N TRP A 151 7.28 20.65 -0.57
CA TRP A 151 7.89 20.41 0.74
C TRP A 151 9.02 19.37 0.67
N LEU A 152 8.78 18.24 0.00
CA LEU A 152 9.79 17.19 -0.13
C LEU A 152 11.02 17.70 -0.89
N LYS A 153 10.80 18.48 -1.96
CA LYS A 153 11.87 19.11 -2.74
C LYS A 153 12.68 20.12 -1.93
N GLU A 154 12.03 20.92 -1.09
CA GLU A 154 12.70 21.89 -0.22
C GLU A 154 13.52 21.20 0.88
N GLU A 155 13.02 20.10 1.44
CA GLU A 155 13.69 19.41 2.56
C GLU A 155 14.82 18.47 2.09
N TYR A 156 14.66 17.81 0.93
CA TYR A 156 15.58 16.75 0.46
C TYR A 156 16.22 17.01 -0.91
N GLY A 157 15.83 18.07 -1.62
CA GLY A 157 16.27 18.34 -2.99
C GLY A 157 15.43 17.63 -4.06
N GLU A 158 15.90 17.65 -5.31
CA GLU A 158 15.19 17.00 -6.41
C GLU A 158 15.15 15.47 -6.23
N ASN A 159 13.96 14.90 -6.45
CA ASN A 159 13.81 13.44 -6.46
C ASN A 159 14.67 12.82 -7.57
N SER A 160 15.26 11.66 -7.30
CA SER A 160 16.06 10.94 -8.30
C SER A 160 15.22 10.62 -9.53
N SER A 161 15.70 10.97 -10.72
CA SER A 161 15.07 10.60 -12.00
C SER A 161 14.83 9.09 -12.13
N GLN A 162 15.60 8.28 -11.40
CA GLN A 162 15.44 6.82 -11.34
C GLN A 162 14.11 6.41 -10.72
N ASP A 163 13.67 7.07 -9.65
CA ASP A 163 12.40 6.75 -8.97
C ASP A 163 11.23 6.95 -9.93
N LEU A 164 11.16 8.10 -10.60
CA LEU A 164 10.10 8.36 -11.56
C LEU A 164 10.09 7.34 -12.71
N GLN A 165 11.27 7.01 -13.25
CA GLN A 165 11.38 6.03 -14.33
C GLN A 165 10.91 4.64 -13.89
N GLU A 166 11.25 4.23 -12.67
CA GLU A 166 10.83 2.95 -12.13
C GLU A 166 9.33 2.88 -11.90
N ALA A 167 8.73 3.94 -11.36
CA ALA A 167 7.29 4.03 -11.19
C ALA A 167 6.57 3.93 -12.55
N LYS A 168 7.06 4.64 -13.57
CA LYS A 168 6.54 4.55 -14.95
C LYS A 168 6.65 3.14 -15.53
N ASN A 169 7.78 2.47 -15.35
CA ASN A 169 7.99 1.09 -15.81
C ASN A 169 7.06 0.07 -15.13
N LEU A 170 6.70 0.29 -13.86
CA LEU A 170 5.75 -0.57 -13.15
C LEU A 170 4.32 -0.32 -13.61
N LEU A 171 3.97 0.95 -13.81
CA LEU A 171 2.66 1.35 -14.31
C LEU A 171 2.40 0.79 -15.71
N SER A 172 3.36 0.86 -16.63
CA SER A 172 3.21 0.33 -17.99
C SER A 172 2.95 -1.18 -17.97
N LYS A 173 3.75 -1.94 -17.22
CA LYS A 173 3.58 -3.39 -17.07
C LYS A 173 2.22 -3.77 -16.50
N TYR A 174 1.70 -2.98 -15.56
CA TYR A 174 0.36 -3.23 -15.00
C TYR A 174 -0.74 -2.99 -16.03
N LYS A 175 -0.65 -1.90 -16.82
CA LYS A 175 -1.61 -1.58 -17.89
C LYS A 175 -1.61 -2.65 -18.98
N GLU A 176 -0.43 -3.10 -19.42
CA GLU A 176 -0.28 -4.21 -20.39
C GLU A 176 -0.94 -5.51 -19.89
N GLN A 177 -0.77 -5.86 -18.61
CA GLN A 177 -1.39 -7.05 -18.02
C GLN A 177 -2.92 -6.95 -17.95
N ALA A 178 -3.45 -5.76 -17.64
CA ALA A 178 -4.88 -5.51 -17.59
C ALA A 178 -5.53 -5.64 -18.99
N GLU A 179 -4.88 -5.10 -20.02
CA GLU A 179 -5.32 -5.20 -21.43
C GLU A 179 -5.31 -6.65 -21.94
N LEU A 180 -4.28 -7.44 -21.58
CA LEU A 180 -4.21 -8.86 -21.91
C LEU A 180 -5.34 -9.68 -21.26
N GLN A 181 -5.74 -9.34 -20.04
CA GLN A 181 -6.84 -10.02 -19.34
C GLN A 181 -8.21 -9.64 -19.94
N GLN A 182 -8.37 -8.39 -20.39
CA GLN A 182 -9.60 -7.95 -21.07
C GLN A 182 -9.73 -8.56 -22.47
N SER A 183 -8.63 -8.69 -23.22
CA SER A 183 -8.64 -9.30 -24.57
C SER A 183 -8.82 -10.82 -24.57
N THR A 184 -8.35 -11.53 -23.53
CA THR A 184 -8.52 -12.98 -23.39
C THR A 184 -9.88 -13.39 -22.78
N GLY A 185 -10.58 -12.46 -22.13
CA GLY A 185 -11.93 -12.64 -21.56
C GLY A 185 -13.09 -12.63 -22.57
N GLY A 186 -12.82 -12.48 -23.87
CA GLY A 186 -13.81 -12.37 -24.94
C GLY A 186 -14.51 -13.66 -25.39
N ARG A 187 -14.48 -14.75 -24.61
CA ARG A 187 -15.38 -15.90 -24.83
C ARG A 187 -16.33 -16.05 -23.64
N GLN A 188 -17.50 -15.40 -23.82
CA GLN A 188 -18.78 -15.70 -23.20
C GLN A 188 -18.91 -15.38 -21.69
N TRP A 189 -19.20 -14.11 -21.40
CA TRP A 189 -20.01 -13.74 -20.24
C TRP A 189 -21.47 -13.59 -20.68
N ASN A 190 -22.26 -14.64 -20.50
CA ASN A 190 -23.72 -14.54 -20.62
C ASN A 190 -24.24 -13.70 -19.46
N ASN A 191 -24.89 -12.59 -19.79
CA ASN A 191 -25.75 -11.85 -18.88
C ASN A 191 -26.85 -12.77 -18.33
N ASN A 192 -26.81 -13.04 -17.03
CA ASN A 192 -27.97 -13.44 -16.24
C ASN A 192 -27.80 -12.95 -14.80
N PHE A 193 -27.90 -11.63 -14.63
CA PHE A 193 -28.17 -11.02 -13.34
C PHE A 193 -29.69 -10.99 -13.14
N SER A 194 -30.27 -12.10 -12.70
CA SER A 194 -31.65 -12.18 -12.20
C SER A 194 -31.82 -13.49 -11.43
N SER A 195 -32.29 -13.39 -10.18
CA SER A 195 -32.69 -14.46 -9.25
C SER A 195 -31.60 -15.35 -8.62
N VAL A 196 -31.22 -14.99 -7.38
CA VAL A 196 -30.76 -15.96 -6.38
C VAL A 196 -31.67 -15.82 -5.14
N PRO A 197 -32.16 -16.92 -4.53
CA PRO A 197 -33.22 -16.89 -3.51
C PRO A 197 -32.73 -16.37 -2.14
N SER A 198 -33.65 -15.81 -1.35
CA SER A 198 -33.41 -15.39 0.03
C SER A 198 -33.06 -16.59 0.93
N LEU A 199 -31.88 -16.55 1.56
CA LEU A 199 -31.52 -17.48 2.63
C LEU A 199 -32.09 -16.97 3.96
N SER A 200 -32.95 -17.79 4.57
CA SER A 200 -33.57 -17.59 5.87
C SER A 200 -32.55 -17.71 7.01
N TYR A 201 -32.75 -16.89 8.04
CA TYR A 201 -31.92 -16.82 9.25
C TYR A 201 -32.63 -17.58 10.39
N SER A 202 -32.05 -18.68 10.86
CA SER A 202 -32.46 -19.48 12.04
C SER A 202 -31.35 -20.54 12.25
N ASN A 203 -30.76 -20.86 13.39
CA ASN A 203 -30.92 -20.53 14.80
C ASN A 203 -29.55 -20.76 15.47
N TYR A 204 -29.10 -19.87 16.35
CA TYR A 204 -28.15 -20.22 17.41
C TYR A 204 -28.90 -20.13 18.73
N THR A 205 -29.16 -21.29 19.33
CA THR A 205 -29.73 -21.47 20.66
C THR A 205 -28.65 -21.14 21.70
N THR A 206 -28.97 -20.21 22.59
CA THR A 206 -28.24 -20.01 23.85
C THR A 206 -28.97 -20.84 24.91
N GLU A 207 -28.30 -21.81 25.51
CA GLU A 207 -28.74 -22.40 26.79
C GLU A 207 -27.88 -21.81 27.90
N THR A 208 -28.58 -21.28 28.90
CA THR A 208 -28.13 -20.94 30.27
C THR A 208 -28.08 -22.16 31.14
#